data_AF-A0A392LWF9-F1
#
_entry.id   AF-A0A392LWF9-F1
#
_cell.length_a   1.000
_cell.length_b   1.000
_cell.length_c   1.000
_cell.angle_alpha   90.00
_cell.angle_beta   90.00
_cell.angle_gamma   90.00
#
_symmetry.space_group_name_H-M   'P 1'
#
loop_
_entity.id
_entity.type
_entity.pdbx_description
1 polymer ?
#
loop_
_entity_poly.entity_id
_entity_poly.type
_entity_poly.pdbx_seq_one_letter_code
_entity_poly.pdbx_strand_id
1 'polypeptide(L)'
;MTFSLATNPPGGVVQASIDKEDQCKTIIDSDNKGRLVCIGEAILASYKHSSYLKFLICNTVCFIASLSIILFLVSGIPINHPFPVWFLSTGMCITLTSLALTYLYAANMVTPNTLWNSVDDNAFGIALIVWIVIVSIVAVILIVRLFVRIVNKCYKK
;
A
#
# COMPACT_ATOMS: atom_id res chain seq x y z
N MET A 1 -5.33 3.90 -9.35
CA MET A 1 -5.14 5.28 -8.86
C MET A 1 -4.11 5.27 -7.73
N THR A 2 -2.85 5.52 -8.06
CA THR A 2 -1.70 5.39 -7.13
C THR A 2 -0.62 6.43 -7.39
N PHE A 3 -0.40 6.82 -8.65
CA PHE A 3 0.58 7.84 -9.05
C PHE A 3 0.35 9.21 -8.39
N SER A 4 -0.89 9.67 -8.30
CA SER A 4 -1.22 10.97 -7.71
C SER A 4 -0.89 11.08 -6.23
N LEU A 5 -0.94 9.96 -5.49
CA LEU A 5 -0.60 9.93 -4.06
C LEU A 5 0.92 9.86 -3.82
N ALA A 6 1.69 9.39 -4.81
CA ALA A 6 3.15 9.41 -4.73
C ALA A 6 3.70 10.82 -5.05
N THR A 7 3.08 11.52 -6.00
CA THR A 7 3.47 12.89 -6.38
C THR A 7 2.88 13.97 -5.48
N ASN A 8 1.72 13.71 -4.88
CA ASN A 8 1.14 14.53 -3.82
C ASN A 8 0.91 13.66 -2.58
N PRO A 9 1.98 13.38 -1.80
CA PRO A 9 1.86 12.60 -0.59
C PRO A 9 0.91 13.28 0.40
N PRO A 10 0.15 12.49 1.20
CA PRO A 10 -0.62 13.05 2.30
C PRO A 10 0.31 13.85 3.21
N GLY A 11 -0.13 15.03 3.62
CA GLY A 11 0.71 16.01 4.35
C GLY A 11 1.57 16.92 3.47
N GLY A 12 1.59 16.70 2.15
CA GLY A 12 2.28 17.55 1.19
C GLY A 12 3.80 17.37 1.16
N VAL A 13 4.42 18.13 0.26
CA VAL A 13 5.88 18.23 0.13
C VAL A 13 6.36 19.59 0.61
N VAL A 14 7.60 19.67 1.06
CA VAL A 14 8.23 20.95 1.38
C VAL A 14 8.36 21.76 0.08
N GLN A 15 7.69 22.91 0.05
CA GLN A 15 7.72 23.82 -1.09
C GLN A 15 8.98 24.71 -1.04
N ALA A 16 9.55 25.00 -2.21
CA ALA A 16 10.64 25.95 -2.34
C ALA A 16 10.15 27.37 -2.04
N SER A 17 10.83 28.08 -1.14
CA SER A 17 10.66 29.53 -0.99
C SER A 17 11.72 30.25 -1.82
N ILE A 18 11.31 31.17 -2.68
CA ILE A 18 12.19 31.91 -3.61
C ILE A 18 13.26 32.75 -2.85
N ASP A 19 13.02 33.06 -1.57
CA ASP A 19 13.83 33.99 -0.76
C ASP A 19 14.93 33.36 0.12
N LYS A 20 15.15 32.03 0.09
CA LYS A 20 16.19 31.39 0.93
C LYS A 20 17.00 30.36 0.17
N GLU A 21 18.32 30.56 0.19
CA GLU A 21 19.34 29.68 -0.41
C GLU A 21 19.47 28.34 0.33
N ASP A 22 18.91 28.23 1.53
CA ASP A 22 18.85 27.00 2.31
C ASP A 22 17.80 26.04 1.75
N GLN A 23 18.27 25.06 0.97
CA GLN A 23 17.45 24.00 0.39
C GLN A 23 16.82 23.05 1.42
N CYS A 24 17.23 23.15 2.68
CA CYS A 24 16.78 22.28 3.77
C CYS A 24 16.48 23.07 5.04
N LYS A 25 15.35 22.74 5.69
CA LYS A 25 14.89 23.36 6.94
C LYS A 25 14.79 22.31 8.02
N THR A 26 15.20 22.67 9.24
CA THR A 26 14.98 21.82 10.40
C THR A 26 13.56 22.02 10.90
N ILE A 27 12.76 20.95 10.92
CA ILE A 27 11.43 20.94 11.53
C ILE A 27 11.55 20.25 12.89
N ILE A 28 10.93 20.85 13.91
CA ILE A 28 10.86 20.27 15.25
C ILE A 28 9.64 19.34 15.28
N ASP A 29 9.90 18.06 15.52
CA ASP A 29 8.87 17.04 15.68
C ASP A 29 8.17 17.16 17.05
N SER A 30 7.03 16.49 17.23
CA SER A 30 6.32 16.40 18.52
C SER A 30 7.17 15.81 19.66
N ASP A 31 8.28 15.12 19.33
CA ASP A 31 9.27 14.58 20.28
C ASP A 31 10.43 15.58 20.56
N ASN A 32 10.30 16.85 20.18
CA ASN A 32 11.36 17.87 20.24
C ASN A 32 12.65 17.50 19.50
N LYS A 33 12.63 16.51 18.61
CA LYS A 33 13.75 16.16 17.75
C LYS A 33 13.73 17.03 16.51
N GLY A 34 14.85 17.72 16.24
CA GLY A 34 15.06 18.40 14.98
C GLY A 34 15.30 17.38 13.86
N ARG A 35 14.45 17.39 12.84
CA ARG A 35 14.70 16.67 11.59
C ARG A 35 14.98 17.65 10.47
N LEU A 36 16.08 17.42 9.76
CA LEU A 36 16.39 18.14 8.53
C LEU A 36 15.45 17.63 7.43
N VAL A 37 14.74 18.53 6.78
CA VAL A 37 13.86 18.20 5.65
C VAL A 37 14.15 19.15 4.50
N CYS A 38 14.37 18.59 3.33
CA CYS A 38 14.74 19.35 2.14
C CYS A 38 13.54 19.60 1.22
N ILE A 39 13.66 20.61 0.36
CA ILE A 39 12.65 20.93 -0.66
C ILE A 39 12.35 19.68 -1.50
N GLY A 40 11.07 19.43 -1.75
CA GLY A 40 10.61 18.24 -2.49
C GLY A 40 10.45 16.98 -1.64
N GLU A 41 10.91 16.96 -0.39
CA GLU A 41 10.65 15.85 0.51
C GLU A 41 9.23 15.88 1.07
N ALA A 42 8.65 14.69 1.27
CA ALA A 42 7.34 14.54 1.88
C ALA A 42 7.42 14.86 3.38
N ILE A 43 6.68 15.87 3.84
CA ILE A 43 6.69 16.33 5.24
C ILE A 43 6.28 15.18 6.18
N LEU A 44 5.34 14.36 5.73
CA LEU A 44 4.81 13.25 6.51
C LEU A 44 5.75 12.05 6.60
N ALA A 45 6.70 11.91 5.66
CA ALA A 45 7.77 10.92 5.75
C ALA A 45 8.70 11.24 6.92
N SER A 46 8.93 12.53 7.17
CA SER A 46 9.73 12.99 8.30
C SER A 46 8.97 12.86 9.60
N TYR A 47 7.65 13.03 9.68
CA TYR A 47 6.91 12.88 10.94
C TYR A 47 6.59 11.40 11.29
N LYS A 48 5.95 10.66 10.36
CA LYS A 48 5.47 9.28 10.54
C LYS A 48 6.20 8.29 9.61
N HIS A 49 7.53 8.23 9.71
CA HIS A 49 8.39 7.46 8.81
C HIS A 49 7.96 5.98 8.62
N SER A 50 7.67 5.27 9.71
CA SER A 50 7.31 3.83 9.65
C SER A 50 5.97 3.58 8.94
N SER A 51 4.96 4.40 9.20
CA SER A 51 3.65 4.30 8.53
C SER A 51 3.73 4.75 7.07
N TYR A 52 4.53 5.77 6.77
CA TYR A 52 4.76 6.27 5.41
C TYR A 52 5.45 5.21 4.53
N LEU A 53 6.47 4.52 5.05
CA LEU A 53 7.11 3.42 4.31
C LEU A 53 6.14 2.28 4.00
N LYS A 54 5.32 1.87 4.98
CA LYS A 54 4.30 0.82 4.78
C LYS A 54 3.28 1.24 3.73
N PHE A 55 2.83 2.50 3.77
CA PHE A 55 1.94 3.08 2.76
C PHE A 55 2.55 3.00 1.35
N LEU A 56 3.82 3.41 1.18
CA LEU A 56 4.50 3.35 -0.12
C LEU A 56 4.65 1.92 -0.64
N ILE A 57 5.04 0.98 0.22
CA ILE A 57 5.20 -0.44 -0.18
C ILE A 57 3.85 -1.02 -0.63
N CYS A 58 2.77 -0.78 0.09
CA CYS A 58 1.45 -1.28 -0.30
C CYS A 58 0.97 -0.66 -1.64
N ASN A 59 1.29 0.62 -1.85
CA ASN A 59 0.93 1.34 -3.06
C ASN A 59 1.72 0.81 -4.29
N THR A 60 3.02 0.58 -4.16
CA THR A 60 3.85 0.02 -5.24
C THR A 60 3.46 -1.41 -5.58
N VAL A 61 3.18 -2.24 -4.58
CA VAL A 61 2.66 -3.61 -4.79
C VAL A 61 1.34 -3.57 -5.54
N CYS A 62 0.40 -2.70 -5.14
CA CYS A 62 -0.87 -2.54 -5.84
C CYS A 62 -0.67 -2.12 -7.30
N PHE A 63 0.27 -1.20 -7.57
CA PHE A 63 0.57 -0.72 -8.90
C PHE A 63 1.19 -1.81 -9.79
N ILE A 64 2.20 -2.52 -9.28
CA ILE A 64 2.86 -3.63 -9.99
C ILE A 64 1.84 -4.74 -10.27
N ALA A 65 1.05 -5.14 -9.27
CA ALA A 65 0.02 -6.16 -9.46
C ALA A 65 -1.02 -5.74 -10.49
N SER A 66 -1.45 -4.48 -10.50
CA SER A 66 -2.36 -3.95 -11.53
C SER A 66 -1.72 -3.98 -12.92
N LEU A 67 -0.46 -3.59 -13.05
CA LEU A 67 0.27 -3.66 -14.32
C LEU A 67 0.38 -5.10 -14.82
N SER A 68 0.71 -6.05 -13.94
CA SER A 68 0.78 -7.47 -14.31
C SER A 68 -0.56 -8.00 -14.83
N ILE A 69 -1.69 -7.63 -14.20
CA ILE A 69 -3.04 -8.01 -14.66
C ILE A 69 -3.32 -7.41 -16.04
N ILE A 70 -3.02 -6.13 -16.24
CA ILE A 70 -3.27 -5.43 -17.52
C ILE A 70 -2.42 -6.02 -18.64
N LEU A 71 -1.13 -6.24 -18.41
CA LEU A 71 -0.23 -6.87 -19.38
C LEU A 71 -0.72 -8.27 -19.75
N PHE A 72 -1.22 -9.03 -18.77
CA PHE A 72 -1.80 -10.34 -19.02
C PHE A 72 -3.07 -10.28 -19.87
N LEU A 73 -3.96 -9.31 -19.57
CA LEU A 73 -5.17 -9.06 -20.34
C LEU A 73 -4.86 -8.64 -21.79
N VAL A 74 -3.89 -7.74 -21.96
CA VAL A 74 -3.45 -7.21 -23.26
C VAL A 74 -2.69 -8.25 -24.09
N SER A 75 -2.03 -9.22 -23.44
CA SER A 75 -1.28 -10.28 -24.15
C SER A 75 -2.17 -11.21 -24.99
N GLY A 76 -3.50 -11.05 -24.95
CA GLY A 76 -4.41 -11.78 -25.82
C GLY A 76 -4.38 -13.30 -25.62
N ILE A 77 -3.85 -13.76 -24.48
CA ILE A 77 -3.73 -15.19 -24.17
C ILE A 77 -5.15 -15.76 -24.12
N PRO A 78 -5.49 -16.76 -24.96
CA PRO A 78 -6.84 -17.30 -25.00
C PRO A 78 -7.24 -17.82 -23.62
N ILE A 79 -8.30 -17.25 -23.06
CA ILE A 79 -8.82 -17.51 -21.72
C ILE A 79 -9.57 -18.87 -21.65
N ASN A 80 -9.27 -19.79 -22.57
CA ASN A 80 -9.93 -21.09 -22.67
C ASN A 80 -9.50 -22.08 -21.58
N HIS A 81 -8.51 -21.74 -20.76
CA HIS A 81 -8.05 -22.59 -19.67
C HIS A 81 -8.34 -22.00 -18.28
N PRO A 82 -8.57 -22.85 -17.26
CA PRO A 82 -8.84 -22.40 -15.89
C PRO A 82 -7.63 -21.74 -15.20
N PHE A 83 -6.44 -21.77 -15.81
CA PHE A 83 -5.20 -21.20 -15.29
C PHE A 83 -5.13 -19.67 -15.47
N PRO A 84 -5.27 -19.11 -16.69
CA PRO A 84 -5.33 -17.65 -16.92
C PRO A 84 -6.40 -16.94 -16.08
N VAL A 85 -7.62 -17.49 -16.05
CA VAL A 85 -8.75 -16.92 -15.27
C VAL A 85 -8.43 -16.87 -13.78
N TRP A 86 -7.78 -17.91 -13.27
CA TRP A 86 -7.43 -18.01 -11.86
C TRP A 86 -6.29 -17.09 -11.47
N PHE A 87 -5.30 -16.92 -12.34
CA PHE A 87 -4.21 -15.96 -12.15
C PHE A 87 -4.76 -14.52 -12.13
N LEU A 88 -5.65 -14.19 -13.07
CA LEU A 88 -6.35 -12.90 -13.11
C LEU A 88 -7.18 -12.65 -11.84
N SER A 89 -7.97 -13.64 -11.42
CA SER A 89 -8.78 -13.54 -10.20
C SER A 89 -7.92 -13.37 -8.94
N THR A 90 -6.78 -14.06 -8.87
CA THR A 90 -5.83 -13.94 -7.75
C THR A 90 -5.16 -12.57 -7.74
N GLY A 91 -4.71 -12.10 -8.90
CA GLY A 91 -4.16 -10.77 -9.07
C GLY A 91 -5.14 -9.68 -8.61
N MET A 92 -6.41 -9.79 -9.00
CA MET A 92 -7.47 -8.86 -8.58
C MET A 92 -7.71 -8.85 -7.06
N CYS A 93 -7.69 -10.03 -6.42
CA CYS A 93 -7.78 -10.08 -4.95
C CYS A 93 -6.58 -9.40 -4.28
N ILE A 94 -5.37 -9.59 -4.82
CA ILE A 94 -4.15 -8.96 -4.30
C ILE A 94 -4.20 -7.43 -4.47
N THR A 95 -4.64 -6.94 -5.64
CA THR A 95 -4.76 -5.49 -5.85
C THR A 95 -5.79 -4.86 -4.93
N LEU A 96 -6.98 -5.49 -4.77
CA LEU A 96 -8.04 -4.96 -3.92
C LEU A 96 -7.63 -4.90 -2.44
N THR A 97 -6.95 -5.94 -1.96
CA THR A 97 -6.47 -6.03 -0.57
C THR A 97 -5.34 -5.03 -0.29
N SER A 98 -4.40 -4.88 -1.24
CA SER A 98 -3.33 -3.88 -1.16
C SER A 98 -3.88 -2.45 -1.20
N LEU A 99 -4.91 -2.20 -2.00
CA LEU A 99 -5.59 -0.90 -2.08
C LEU A 99 -6.29 -0.56 -0.75
N ALA A 100 -7.01 -1.50 -0.16
CA ALA A 100 -7.68 -1.31 1.12
C ALA A 100 -6.67 -1.03 2.26
N LEU A 101 -5.53 -1.73 2.26
CA LEU A 101 -4.48 -1.50 3.24
C LEU A 101 -3.83 -0.12 3.06
N THR A 102 -3.60 0.30 1.81
CA THR A 102 -3.11 1.64 1.48
C THR A 102 -4.06 2.73 1.98
N TYR A 103 -5.38 2.53 1.82
CA TYR A 103 -6.40 3.44 2.35
C TYR A 103 -6.35 3.53 3.87
N LEU A 104 -6.25 2.39 4.57
CA LEU A 104 -6.14 2.38 6.04
C LEU A 104 -4.90 3.14 6.51
N TYR A 105 -3.72 2.88 5.93
CA TYR A 105 -2.52 3.63 6.29
C TYR A 105 -2.68 5.13 6.02
N ALA A 106 -3.24 5.53 4.88
CA ALA A 106 -3.49 6.93 4.58
C ALA A 106 -4.43 7.59 5.59
N ALA A 107 -5.54 6.94 5.95
CA ALA A 107 -6.48 7.44 6.95
C ALA A 107 -5.83 7.60 8.33
N ASN A 108 -4.99 6.65 8.75
CA ASN A 108 -4.22 6.75 9.99
C ASN A 108 -3.20 7.92 9.97
N MET A 109 -2.67 8.21 8.79
CA MET A 109 -1.68 9.26 8.62
C MET A 109 -2.30 10.66 8.61
N VAL A 110 -3.52 10.81 8.08
CA VAL A 110 -4.24 12.10 7.96
C VAL A 110 -5.09 12.44 9.19
N THR A 111 -5.52 11.45 9.98
CA THR A 111 -6.43 11.68 11.13
C THR A 111 -5.66 12.18 12.37
N PRO A 112 -6.02 13.35 12.95
CA PRO A 112 -5.34 13.92 14.11
C PRO A 112 -5.62 13.17 15.42
N ASN A 113 -4.59 13.12 16.28
CA ASN A 113 -4.50 12.39 17.57
C ASN A 113 -5.69 12.65 18.52
N THR A 114 -6.33 13.82 18.43
CA THR A 114 -7.47 14.21 19.27
C THR A 114 -8.75 13.41 19.00
N LEU A 115 -8.93 12.90 17.77
CA LEU A 115 -10.03 12.00 17.42
C LEU A 115 -9.80 10.58 17.94
N TRP A 116 -8.53 10.18 18.09
CA TRP A 116 -8.15 8.85 18.60
C TRP A 116 -8.41 8.73 20.10
N ASN A 117 -8.21 9.79 20.88
CA ASN A 117 -8.53 9.74 22.32
C ASN A 117 -10.04 9.55 22.62
N SER A 118 -10.92 9.73 21.64
CA SER A 118 -12.36 9.49 21.77
C SER A 118 -12.79 8.10 21.30
N VAL A 119 -11.92 7.38 20.58
CA VAL A 119 -12.18 6.06 20.00
C VAL A 119 -11.08 5.15 20.52
N ASP A 120 -11.38 4.30 21.51
CA ASP A 120 -10.42 3.36 22.16
C ASP A 120 -9.16 3.14 21.32
N ASP A 121 -8.02 3.61 21.83
CA ASP A 121 -6.70 3.88 21.20
C ASP A 121 -6.15 2.74 20.29
N ASN A 122 -6.84 1.60 20.26
CA ASN A 122 -6.52 0.39 19.50
C ASN A 122 -7.45 0.09 18.32
N ALA A 123 -8.56 0.82 18.09
CA ALA A 123 -9.57 0.42 17.09
C ALA A 123 -8.99 0.26 15.67
N PHE A 124 -8.12 1.17 15.24
CA PHE A 124 -7.45 1.07 13.93
C PHE A 124 -6.37 -0.01 13.89
N GLY A 125 -5.63 -0.17 14.98
CA GLY A 125 -4.63 -1.23 15.11
C GLY A 125 -5.28 -2.60 15.01
N ILE A 126 -6.41 -2.79 15.70
CA ILE A 126 -7.24 -4.00 15.64
C ILE A 126 -7.78 -4.20 14.22
N ALA A 127 -8.33 -3.15 13.59
CA ALA A 127 -8.83 -3.23 12.22
C ALA A 127 -7.72 -3.66 11.23
N LEU A 128 -6.51 -3.12 11.38
CA LEU A 128 -5.35 -3.51 10.57
C LEU A 128 -4.93 -4.96 10.83
N ILE A 129 -4.90 -5.41 12.08
CA ILE A 129 -4.56 -6.80 12.44
C ILE A 129 -5.59 -7.75 11.85
N VAL A 130 -6.89 -7.47 12.04
CA VAL A 130 -7.99 -8.26 11.46
C VAL A 130 -7.88 -8.31 9.95
N TRP A 131 -7.58 -7.18 9.31
CA TRP A 131 -7.39 -7.12 7.86
C TRP A 131 -6.20 -7.97 7.40
N ILE A 132 -5.05 -7.89 8.07
CA ILE A 132 -3.86 -8.70 7.78
C ILE A 132 -4.18 -10.20 7.91
N VAL A 133 -4.92 -10.59 8.96
CA VAL A 133 -5.35 -11.98 9.16
C VAL A 133 -6.26 -12.45 8.01
N ILE A 134 -7.24 -11.65 7.61
CA ILE A 134 -8.13 -11.97 6.48
C ILE A 134 -7.32 -12.13 5.18
N VAL A 135 -6.40 -11.20 4.90
CA VAL A 135 -5.55 -11.26 3.70
C VAL A 135 -4.64 -12.49 3.72
N SER A 136 -4.05 -12.81 4.87
CA SER A 136 -3.22 -14.01 5.04
C SER A 136 -4.01 -15.29 4.76
N ILE A 137 -5.23 -15.40 5.29
CA ILE A 137 -6.11 -16.55 5.04
C ILE A 137 -6.45 -16.67 3.55
N VAL A 138 -6.84 -15.56 2.91
CA VAL A 138 -7.16 -15.55 1.47
C VAL A 138 -5.94 -15.96 0.65
N ALA A 139 -4.74 -15.45 0.97
CA ALA A 139 -3.50 -15.82 0.29
C ALA A 139 -3.20 -17.31 0.42
N VAL A 140 -3.33 -17.89 1.63
CA VAL A 140 -3.15 -19.33 1.86
C VAL A 140 -4.14 -20.16 1.03
N ILE A 141 -5.43 -19.79 1.01
CA ILE A 141 -6.46 -20.48 0.22
C ILE A 141 -6.11 -20.46 -1.27
N LEU A 142 -5.65 -19.31 -1.79
CA LEU A 142 -5.26 -19.17 -3.18
C LEU A 142 -4.03 -20.04 -3.51
N ILE A 143 -3.00 -20.03 -2.66
CA ILE A 143 -1.79 -20.86 -2.83
C ILE A 143 -2.15 -22.35 -2.83
N VAL A 144 -2.98 -22.81 -1.88
CA VAL A 144 -3.43 -24.21 -1.80
C VAL A 144 -4.21 -24.60 -3.04
N ARG A 145 -5.14 -23.76 -3.52
CA ARG A 145 -5.88 -24.01 -4.76
C ARG A 145 -4.95 -24.11 -5.98
N LEU A 146 -3.90 -23.31 -6.02
CA LEU A 146 -2.86 -23.37 -7.05
C LEU A 146 -2.13 -24.71 -7.02
N PHE A 147 -1.67 -25.10 -5.83
CA PHE A 147 -0.92 -26.33 -5.61
C PHE A 147 -1.74 -27.56 -6.00
N VAL A 148 -3.00 -27.64 -5.55
CA VAL A 148 -3.92 -28.73 -5.92
C VAL A 148 -4.14 -28.81 -7.43
N ARG A 149 -4.30 -27.66 -8.11
CA ARG A 149 -4.46 -27.63 -9.57
C ARG A 149 -3.22 -28.09 -10.32
N ILE A 150 -2.02 -27.71 -9.83
CA ILE A 150 -0.75 -28.16 -10.42
C ILE A 150 -0.62 -29.68 -10.25
N VAL A 151 -0.82 -30.19 -9.03
CA VAL A 151 -0.72 -31.63 -8.73
C VAL A 151 -1.71 -32.45 -9.54
N ASN A 152 -2.98 -32.04 -9.61
CA ASN A 152 -3.99 -32.74 -10.43
C ASN A 152 -3.65 -32.75 -11.92
N LYS A 153 -2.98 -31.70 -12.42
CA LYS A 153 -2.53 -31.63 -13.81
C LYS A 153 -1.31 -32.52 -14.07
N CYS A 154 -0.41 -32.66 -13.09
CA CYS A 154 0.72 -33.58 -13.14
C CYS A 154 0.29 -35.05 -13.03
N TYR A 155 -0.77 -35.35 -12.28
CA TYR A 155 -1.27 -36.72 -12.09
C TYR A 155 -2.12 -37.24 -13.26
N LYS A 156 -2.72 -36.34 -14.06
CA LYS A 156 -3.51 -36.68 -15.26
C LYS A 156 -2.69 -36.77 -16.55
N LYS A 157 -1.36 -36.75 -16.45
CA LYS A 157 -0.43 -36.88 -17.58
C LYS A 157 0.32 -38.21 -17.48
#